data_AF-A0A367M1R8-F1
#
_entry.id   AF-A0A367M1R8-F1
#
_cell.length_a   1.000
_cell.length_b   1.000
_cell.length_c   1.000
_cell.angle_alpha   90.00
_cell.angle_beta   90.00
_cell.angle_gamma   90.00
#
_symmetry.space_group_name_H-M   'P 1'
#
loop_
_entity.id
_entity.type
_entity.pdbx_description
1 polymer ?
#
loop_
_entity_poly.entity_id
_entity_poly.type
_entity_poly.pdbx_seq_one_letter_code
_entity_poly.pdbx_strand_id
1 'polypeptide(L)' 'RGADLLAAFRSSPAVLRRFCSRCGSPLFWSRSEGEFADWVSVALGSLDTPFPAAKQKHVQVASMACWCRIADDWPRFD' A
#
# COMPACT_ATOMS: atom_id res chain seq x y z
N ARG A 1 2.25 -7.50 19.41
CA ARG A 1 1.14 -8.48 19.58
C ARG A 1 0.42 -8.61 18.24
N GLY A 2 -0.23 -9.73 17.93
CA GLY A 2 -1.03 -9.91 16.70
C GLY A 2 -0.27 -10.41 15.46
N ALA A 3 0.99 -10.84 15.61
CA ALA A 3 1.76 -11.42 14.50
C ALA A 3 1.16 -12.74 14.02
N ASP A 4 0.56 -13.50 14.92
CA ASP A 4 -0.21 -14.73 14.68
C ASP A 4 -1.49 -14.50 13.87
N LEU A 5 -1.99 -13.27 13.83
CA LEU A 5 -3.16 -12.88 13.04
C LEU A 5 -2.77 -12.36 11.64
N LEU A 6 -1.49 -12.38 11.26
CA LEU A 6 -1.05 -11.91 9.96
C LEU A 6 -1.18 -13.04 8.92
N ALA A 7 -2.17 -12.93 8.05
CA ALA A 7 -2.31 -13.79 6.88
C ALA A 7 -1.52 -13.21 5.69
N ALA A 8 -1.11 -14.08 4.77
CA ALA A 8 -0.41 -13.72 3.56
C ALA A 8 -1.07 -14.32 2.32
N PHE A 9 -1.16 -13.54 1.25
CA PHE A 9 -1.72 -13.95 -0.04
C PHE A 9 -0.85 -13.47 -1.19
N ARG A 10 -0.48 -14.38 -2.09
CA ARG A 10 0.31 -14.07 -3.29
C ARG A 10 -0.64 -13.66 -4.42
N SER A 11 -0.83 -12.34 -4.62
CA SER A 11 -1.77 -11.83 -5.63
C SER A 11 -1.23 -11.91 -7.06
N SER A 12 0.07 -12.10 -7.22
CA SER A 12 0.75 -12.44 -8.47
C SER A 12 2.06 -13.15 -8.14
N PRO A 13 2.75 -13.81 -9.09
CA PRO A 13 4.03 -14.48 -8.83
C PRO A 13 5.01 -13.61 -8.03
N ALA A 14 5.11 -12.33 -8.36
CA ALA A 14 6.02 -11.39 -7.72
C ALA A 14 5.45 -10.65 -6.49
N VAL A 15 4.12 -10.63 -6.27
CA VAL A 15 3.50 -9.76 -5.25
C VAL A 15 2.94 -10.54 -4.07
N LEU A 16 3.33 -10.13 -2.86
CA LEU A 16 2.82 -10.64 -1.60
C LEU A 16 2.04 -9.57 -0.85
N ARG A 17 0.79 -9.87 -0.49
CA ARG A 17 -0.08 -9.05 0.36
C ARG A 17 -0.14 -9.67 1.75
N ARG A 18 0.00 -8.85 2.80
CA ARG A 18 -0.22 -9.29 4.19
C ARG A 18 -1.30 -8.46 4.86
N PHE A 19 -2.22 -9.13 5.54
CA PHE A 19 -3.44 -8.54 6.10
C PHE A 19 -3.84 -9.23 7.40
N CYS A 20 -4.68 -8.58 8.19
CA CYS A 20 -5.23 -9.17 9.40
C CYS A 20 -6.25 -10.26 9.06
N SER A 21 -6.03 -11.49 9.51
CA SER A 21 -6.91 -12.64 9.26
C SER A 21 -8.28 -12.52 9.91
N ARG A 22 -8.45 -11.62 10.90
CA ARG A 22 -9.73 -11.40 11.58
C ARG A 22 -10.62 -10.34 10.92
N CYS A 23 -10.07 -9.18 10.57
CA CYS A 23 -10.84 -8.06 10.05
C CYS A 23 -10.60 -7.76 8.56
N GLY A 24 -9.64 -8.43 7.92
CA GLY A 24 -9.31 -8.25 6.51
C GLY A 24 -8.51 -6.99 6.18
N SER A 25 -8.18 -6.14 7.15
CA SER A 25 -7.44 -4.90 6.91
C SER A 25 -6.07 -5.18 6.28
N PRO A 26 -5.74 -4.55 5.13
CA PRO A 26 -4.42 -4.67 4.52
C PRO A 26 -3.39 -3.93 5.37
N LEU A 27 -2.24 -4.56 5.61
CA LEU A 27 -1.17 -3.99 6.44
C LEU A 27 0.11 -3.79 5.65
N PHE A 28 0.50 -4.81 4.86
CA PHE A 28 1.75 -4.77 4.11
C PHE A 28 1.59 -5.24 2.67
N TRP A 29 2.44 -4.69 1.81
CA TRP A 29 2.65 -5.15 0.44
C TRP A 29 4.15 -5.20 0.16
N SER A 30 4.60 -6.27 -0.50
CA SER A 30 5.97 -6.38 -0.98
C SER A 30 5.97 -7.04 -2.35
N ARG A 31 6.98 -6.73 -3.16
CA ARG A 31 7.23 -7.38 -4.44
C ARG A 31 8.61 -8.03 -4.42
N SER A 32 8.83 -9.15 -5.11
CA SER A 32 10.12 -9.86 -5.12
C SER A 32 11.02 -9.52 -6.31
N GLU A 33 10.59 -8.61 -7.20
CA GLU A 33 11.27 -8.30 -8.46
C GLU A 33 11.15 -6.80 -8.80
N GLY A 34 12.13 -6.26 -9.53
CA GLY A 34 12.17 -4.86 -9.99
C GLY A 34 12.81 -3.89 -8.99
N GLU A 35 12.74 -2.59 -9.30
CA GLU A 35 13.42 -1.50 -8.57
C GLU A 35 13.14 -1.46 -7.05
N PHE A 36 11.99 -2.01 -6.62
CA PHE A 36 11.55 -2.00 -5.22
C PHE A 36 11.43 -3.40 -4.61
N ALA A 37 12.22 -4.37 -5.07
CA ALA A 37 12.18 -5.76 -4.58
C ALA A 37 12.48 -5.89 -3.07
N ASP A 38 13.32 -5.00 -2.54
CA ASP A 38 13.70 -5.02 -1.12
C ASP A 38 12.80 -4.16 -0.24
N TRP A 39 11.70 -3.61 -0.80
CA TRP A 39 10.83 -2.68 -0.09
C TRP A 39 9.60 -3.39 0.48
N VAL A 40 9.14 -2.88 1.62
CA VAL A 40 7.81 -3.15 2.16
C VAL A 40 7.00 -1.87 2.19
N SER A 41 5.83 -1.88 1.56
CA SER A 41 4.84 -0.83 1.70
C SER A 41 4.00 -1.10 2.95
N VAL A 42 3.73 -0.05 3.71
CA VAL A 42 2.92 -0.07 4.92
C VAL A 42 1.65 0.73 4.66
N ALA A 43 0.48 0.21 5.07
CA ALA A 43 -0.76 0.96 4.97
C ALA A 43 -0.74 2.15 5.94
N LEU A 44 -0.68 3.38 5.43
CA LEU A 44 -0.59 4.59 6.27
C LEU A 44 -1.75 4.73 7.26
N GLY A 45 -2.95 4.22 6.91
CA GLY A 45 -4.11 4.22 7.80
C GLY A 45 -3.98 3.32 9.04
N SER A 46 -2.93 2.50 9.16
CA SER A 46 -2.67 1.72 10.38
C SER A 46 -1.74 2.43 11.38
N LEU A 47 -1.36 3.68 11.12
CA LEU A 47 -0.53 4.47 12.03
C LEU A 47 -1.43 5.32 12.93
N ASP A 48 -1.22 5.25 14.24
CA ASP A 48 -1.95 6.05 15.24
C ASP A 48 -1.37 7.47 15.42
N THR A 49 -0.22 7.74 14.79
CA THR A 49 0.49 9.02 14.89
C THR A 49 0.41 9.80 13.59
N PRO A 50 0.32 11.14 13.63
CA PRO A 50 0.39 11.97 12.43
C PRO A 50 1.63 11.65 11.59
N PHE A 51 1.43 11.49 10.28
CA PHE A 51 2.51 11.23 9.33
C PHE A 51 2.61 12.38 8.30
N PRO A 52 3.48 13.38 8.54
CA PRO A 52 3.72 14.46 7.59
C PRO A 52 4.59 13.94 6.44
N ALA A 53 3.96 13.52 5.34
CA ALA A 53 4.68 12.98 4.20
C ALA A 53 5.40 14.10 3.41
N ALA A 54 6.73 14.12 3.49
CA ALA A 54 7.59 15.09 2.81
C ALA A 54 7.74 14.84 1.29
N LYS A 55 7.43 13.61 0.83
CA LYS A 55 7.48 13.22 -0.58
C LYS A 55 6.26 12.37 -0.90
N GLN A 56 5.47 12.79 -1.88
CA GLN A 56 4.24 12.12 -2.28
C GLN A 56 4.14 12.11 -3.81
N LYS A 57 3.43 11.12 -4.32
CA LYS A 57 3.03 11.01 -5.73
C LYS A 57 1.78 10.14 -5.84
N HIS A 58 0.98 10.40 -6.85
CA HIS A 58 -0.17 9.58 -7.22
C HIS A 58 0.26 8.61 -8.32
N VAL A 59 -0.01 7.32 -8.13
CA VAL A 59 0.30 6.25 -9.09
C VAL A 59 -0.98 5.54 -9.52
N GLN A 60 -1.01 4.96 -10.71
CA GLN A 60 -2.18 4.31 -11.30
C GLN A 60 -3.38 5.25 -11.49
N VAL A 61 -3.13 6.52 -11.82
CA VAL A 61 -4.18 7.54 -11.95
C VAL A 61 -5.13 7.25 -13.10
N ALA A 62 -4.70 6.57 -14.18
CA ALA A 62 -5.58 6.09 -15.23
C ALA A 62 -6.66 5.09 -14.74
N SER A 63 -6.43 4.39 -13.62
CA SER A 63 -7.40 3.48 -13.00
C SER A 63 -8.17 4.12 -11.83
N MET A 64 -8.08 5.43 -11.66
CA MET A 64 -8.75 6.14 -10.57
C MET A 64 -10.27 6.10 -10.73
N ALA A 65 -10.98 5.87 -9.63
CA ALA A 65 -12.44 5.91 -9.64
C ALA A 65 -12.96 7.31 -10.06
N CYS A 66 -14.04 7.37 -10.84
CA CYS A 66 -14.57 8.61 -11.41
C CYS A 66 -14.99 9.66 -10.37
N TRP A 67 -15.27 9.24 -9.13
CA TRP A 67 -15.64 10.10 -8.02
C TRP A 67 -14.44 10.59 -7.19
N CYS A 68 -13.24 10.04 -7.41
CA CYS A 68 -12.04 10.45 -6.68
C CYS A 68 -11.45 11.72 -7.32
N ARG A 69 -11.14 12.72 -6.49
CA ARG A 69 -10.52 13.98 -6.92
C ARG A 69 -9.20 14.20 -6.20
N ILE A 70 -8.11 14.31 -6.95
CA ILE A 70 -6.81 14.75 -6.44
C ILE A 70 -6.85 16.28 -6.30
N ALA A 71 -6.69 16.78 -5.09
CA ALA A 71 -6.80 18.21 -4.75
C ALA A 71 -5.46 18.91 -4.50
N ASP A 72 -4.35 18.18 -4.69
CA ASP A 72 -2.98 18.65 -4.51
C ASP A 72 -2.20 18.63 -5.84
N ASP A 73 -0.98 19.16 -5.79
CA ASP A 73 -0.08 19.32 -6.93
C ASP A 73 1.06 18.28 -6.94
N TRP A 74 0.92 17.17 -6.20
CA TRP A 74 1.95 16.13 -6.23
C TRP A 74 2.00 15.43 -7.60
N PRO A 75 3.18 14.94 -8.01
CA PRO A 75 3.36 14.23 -9.29
C PRO A 75 2.35 13.10 -9.49
N ARG A 76 1.87 12.94 -10.72
CA ARG A 76 0.85 11.96 -11.12
C ARG A 76 1.40 11.03 -12.20
N PHE A 77 1.22 9.74 -12.02
CA PHE A 77 1.72 8.69 -12.90
C PHE A 77 0.67 7.59 -13.08
N ASP A 78 0.82 6.84 -14.16
CA ASP A 78 0.18 5.55 -14.33
C ASP A 78 1.07 4.44 -13.75
#